data_AF-A0AAD1TI69-F1
#
_entry.id   AF-A0AAD1TI69-F1
#
_cell.length_a   1.000
_cell.length_b   1.000
_cell.length_c   1.000
_cell.angle_alpha   90.00
_cell.angle_beta   90.00
_cell.angle_gamma   90.00
#
_symmetry.space_group_name_H-M   'P 1'
#
loop_
_entity.id
_entity.type
_entity.pdbx_description
1 polymer ?
#
loop_
_entity_poly.entity_id
_entity_poly.type
_entity_poly.pdbx_seq_one_letter_code
_entity_poly.pdbx_strand_id
1 'polypeptide(L)'
;MELDSPLYRPKAWTWRLNEALLLDPDTKEQIHQALEQYFRENDTLETFPISVWEAHKSVIPDTLIHIASQKRKALMLEMIDLYRSISTLERQHKRSQLNAVYGELKEHRRKLKDLIMKRHLRSVQRTKGFYYVHANKGGKYLARLLKGPLPHRQICKIRLASGEVSPFPQKIAGEFRTFSENLYNLYTPNGDTEAARIDTVLPV
;
A
#
# COMPACT_ATOMS: atom_id res chain seq x y z
N MET A 1 -30.62 -15.15 3.98
CA MET A 1 -29.66 -14.51 3.06
C MET A 1 -28.74 -13.67 3.93
N GLU A 2 -27.66 -14.27 4.42
CA GLU A 2 -26.68 -13.53 5.23
C GLU A 2 -25.99 -12.53 4.29
N LEU A 3 -26.21 -11.24 4.53
CA LEU A 3 -25.47 -10.18 3.87
C LEU A 3 -24.07 -10.18 4.47
N ASP A 4 -23.18 -10.97 3.89
CA ASP A 4 -21.74 -10.85 4.12
C ASP A 4 -21.35 -9.39 3.85
N SER A 5 -21.08 -8.65 4.92
CA SER A 5 -20.61 -7.28 4.81
C SER A 5 -19.23 -7.32 4.13
N PRO A 6 -19.05 -6.69 2.96
CA PRO A 6 -17.76 -6.67 2.26
C PRO A 6 -16.66 -5.91 3.02
N LEU A 7 -16.99 -5.42 4.23
CA LEU A 7 -16.10 -4.68 5.12
C LEU A 7 -15.33 -5.58 6.09
N TYR A 8 -15.72 -6.85 6.27
CA TYR A 8 -15.02 -7.75 7.17
C TYR A 8 -14.18 -8.78 6.38
N ARG A 9 -12.99 -8.36 5.94
CA ARG A 9 -11.91 -9.32 5.70
C ARG A 9 -11.19 -9.58 7.02
N PRO A 10 -10.88 -10.84 7.37
CA PRO A 10 -9.97 -11.12 8.46
C PRO A 10 -8.66 -10.37 8.20
N LYS A 11 -8.23 -9.61 9.20
CA LYS A 11 -7.14 -8.64 9.07
C LYS A 11 -5.83 -9.42 8.99
N ALA A 12 -5.37 -9.73 7.78
CA ALA A 12 -3.98 -10.14 7.58
C ALA A 12 -3.08 -8.99 8.09
N TRP A 13 -2.21 -9.28 9.05
CA TRP A 13 -1.29 -8.31 9.62
C TRP A 13 -0.24 -7.93 8.56
N THR A 14 -0.60 -6.97 7.71
CA THR A 14 0.30 -6.37 6.74
C THR A 14 0.85 -5.09 7.34
N TRP A 15 2.17 -5.04 7.50
CA TRP A 15 2.84 -3.78 7.80
C TRP A 15 2.55 -2.78 6.67
N ARG A 16 2.39 -1.51 7.04
CA ARG A 16 2.22 -0.41 6.09
C ARG A 16 3.05 0.76 6.53
N LEU A 17 3.70 1.39 5.56
CA LEU A 17 4.47 2.60 5.76
C LEU A 17 3.60 3.75 6.28
N ASN A 18 4.20 4.63 7.08
CA ASN A 18 3.61 5.91 7.44
C ASN A 18 4.11 6.98 6.45
N GLU A 19 3.26 7.37 5.51
CA GLU A 19 3.58 8.35 4.45
C GLU A 19 4.06 9.69 5.01
N ALA A 20 3.58 10.09 6.19
CA ALA A 20 4.01 11.33 6.85
C ALA A 20 5.51 11.33 7.21
N LEU A 21 6.15 10.15 7.37
CA LEU A 21 7.60 10.06 7.59
C LEU A 21 8.38 10.47 6.35
N LEU A 22 7.84 10.19 5.16
CA LEU A 22 8.50 10.54 3.89
C LEU A 22 8.35 12.01 3.53
N LEU A 23 7.51 12.78 4.24
CA LEU A 23 7.39 14.21 4.00
C LEU A 23 8.52 15.00 4.69
N ASP A 24 9.05 14.45 5.78
CA ASP A 24 10.04 15.10 6.62
C ASP A 24 11.46 14.98 6.02
N PRO A 25 12.15 16.10 5.74
CA PRO A 25 13.47 16.08 5.10
C PRO A 25 14.52 15.35 5.94
N ASP A 26 14.51 15.54 7.27
CA ASP A 26 15.46 14.88 8.17
C ASP A 26 15.31 13.35 8.13
N THR A 27 14.07 12.87 8.04
CA THR A 27 13.79 11.45 7.91
C THR A 27 14.28 10.90 6.56
N LYS A 28 14.15 11.68 5.47
CA LYS A 28 14.68 11.27 4.16
C LYS A 28 16.20 11.13 4.19
N GLU A 29 16.88 12.08 4.81
CA GLU A 29 18.33 12.05 4.94
C GLU A 29 18.81 10.84 5.74
N GLN A 30 18.14 10.53 6.87
CA GLN A 30 18.44 9.33 7.66
C GLN A 30 18.25 8.03 6.86
N ILE A 31 17.19 7.95 6.07
CA ILE A 31 16.96 6.80 5.19
C ILE A 31 18.07 6.72 4.14
N HIS A 32 18.44 7.85 3.51
CA HIS A 32 19.49 7.90 2.51
C HIS A 32 20.83 7.40 3.07
N GLN A 33 21.23 7.89 4.25
CA GLN A 33 22.45 7.46 4.93
C GLN A 33 22.43 5.97 5.29
N ALA A 34 21.31 5.47 5.82
CA ALA A 34 21.16 4.05 6.13
C ALA A 34 21.27 3.17 4.89
N LEU A 35 20.77 3.64 3.74
CA LEU A 35 20.88 2.95 2.46
C LEU A 35 22.30 2.93 1.93
N GLU A 36 22.98 4.08 1.91
CA GLU A 36 24.37 4.18 1.49
C GLU A 36 25.28 3.30 2.34
N GLN A 37 25.06 3.29 3.66
CA GLN A 37 25.79 2.42 4.57
C GLN A 37 25.55 0.95 4.25
N TYR A 38 24.28 0.54 4.06
CA TYR A 38 23.95 -0.83 3.72
C TYR A 38 24.66 -1.31 2.45
N PHE A 39 24.60 -0.54 1.36
CA PHE A 39 25.26 -0.95 0.11
C PHE A 39 26.78 -0.91 0.23
N ARG A 40 27.35 0.05 0.95
CA ARG A 40 28.80 0.09 1.20
C ARG A 40 29.31 -1.15 1.93
N GLU A 41 28.53 -1.69 2.86
CA GLU A 41 28.92 -2.85 3.67
C GLU A 41 28.64 -4.20 2.98
N ASN A 42 27.63 -4.27 2.11
CA ASN A 42 27.14 -5.53 1.54
C ASN A 42 27.51 -5.73 0.06
N ASP A 43 27.86 -4.67 -0.67
CA ASP A 43 28.26 -4.74 -2.08
C ASP A 43 29.75 -5.12 -2.22
N THR A 44 30.05 -6.37 -1.86
CA THR A 44 31.40 -6.96 -1.97
C THR A 44 31.43 -7.95 -3.13
N LEU A 45 32.57 -8.11 -3.81
CA LEU A 45 32.77 -9.01 -4.95
C LEU A 45 32.38 -10.47 -4.69
N GLU A 46 32.36 -10.89 -3.43
CA GLU A 46 32.01 -12.25 -3.00
C GLU A 46 30.49 -12.49 -2.89
N THR A 47 29.68 -11.44 -2.85
CA THR A 47 28.24 -11.56 -2.59
C THR A 47 27.43 -11.50 -3.90
N PHE A 48 26.51 -12.45 -4.08
CA PHE A 48 25.61 -12.42 -5.23
C PHE A 48 24.68 -11.19 -5.17
N PRO A 49 24.55 -10.40 -6.25
CA PRO A 49 23.70 -9.21 -6.27
C PRO A 49 22.23 -9.45 -5.87
N ILE A 50 21.71 -10.64 -6.17
CA ILE A 50 20.35 -11.05 -5.78
C ILE A 50 20.20 -11.12 -4.26
N SER A 51 21.19 -11.68 -3.56
CA SER A 51 21.20 -11.79 -2.10
C SER A 51 21.23 -10.40 -1.45
N VAL A 52 22.07 -9.50 -1.95
CA VAL A 52 22.12 -8.10 -1.51
C VAL A 52 20.76 -7.42 -1.69
N TRP A 53 20.12 -7.61 -2.86
CA TRP A 53 18.80 -7.03 -3.11
C TRP A 53 17.70 -7.60 -2.21
N GLU A 54 17.72 -8.91 -1.93
CA GLU A 54 16.75 -9.55 -1.05
C GLU A 54 16.92 -9.12 0.41
N ALA A 55 18.15 -9.06 0.90
CA ALA A 55 18.44 -8.58 2.24
C ALA A 55 18.08 -7.08 2.40
N HIS A 56 18.40 -6.25 1.41
CA HIS A 56 18.02 -4.84 1.37
C HIS A 56 16.52 -4.61 1.56
N LYS A 57 15.67 -5.44 0.92
CA LYS A 57 14.21 -5.36 1.06
C LYS A 57 13.74 -5.60 2.50
N SER A 58 14.47 -6.37 3.29
CA SER A 58 14.18 -6.57 4.71
C SER A 58 14.67 -5.40 5.56
N VAL A 59 15.80 -4.79 5.20
CA VAL A 59 16.42 -3.69 5.97
C VAL A 59 15.62 -2.38 5.86
N ILE A 60 15.07 -2.05 4.68
CA ILE A 60 14.32 -0.78 4.52
C ILE A 60 13.10 -0.68 5.46
N PRO A 61 12.19 -1.67 5.53
CA PRO A 61 11.06 -1.60 6.46
C PRO A 61 11.53 -1.49 7.92
N ASP A 62 12.60 -2.18 8.29
CA ASP A 62 13.12 -2.19 9.65
C ASP A 62 13.67 -0.82 10.07
N THR A 63 14.44 -0.18 9.19
CA THR A 63 14.92 1.20 9.41
C THR A 63 13.75 2.18 9.52
N LEU A 64 12.73 2.07 8.66
CA LEU A 64 11.53 2.90 8.73
C LEU A 64 10.72 2.68 10.02
N ILE A 65 10.61 1.44 10.48
CA ILE A 65 9.96 1.08 11.74
C ILE A 65 10.74 1.67 12.93
N HIS A 66 12.07 1.58 12.89
CA HIS A 66 12.95 2.13 13.90
C HIS A 66 12.75 3.64 14.06
N ILE A 67 12.84 4.39 12.95
CA ILE A 67 12.63 5.85 12.93
C ILE A 67 11.22 6.20 13.41
N ALA A 68 10.20 5.48 12.94
CA ALA A 68 8.82 5.68 13.38
C ALA A 68 8.65 5.49 14.89
N SER A 69 9.31 4.45 15.45
CA SER A 69 9.28 4.14 16.87
C SER A 69 9.97 5.22 17.69
N GLN A 70 11.14 5.68 17.25
CA GLN A 70 11.90 6.77 17.88
C GLN A 70 11.09 8.07 17.92
N LYS A 71 10.51 8.49 16.78
CA LYS A 71 9.66 9.68 16.72
C LYS A 71 8.41 9.57 17.60
N ARG A 72 7.80 8.39 17.65
CA ARG A 72 6.66 8.14 18.55
C ARG A 72 7.04 8.29 20.01
N LYS A 73 8.22 7.79 20.41
CA LYS A 73 8.74 7.94 21.78
C LYS A 73 9.03 9.41 22.10
N ALA A 74 9.69 10.13 21.19
CA ALA A 74 9.98 11.56 21.36
C ALA A 74 8.70 12.39 21.55
N LEU A 75 7.70 12.19 20.68
CA LEU A 75 6.39 12.83 20.82
C LEU A 75 5.70 12.50 22.15
N MET A 76 5.81 11.26 22.62
CA MET A 76 5.21 10.84 23.89
C MET A 76 5.89 11.53 25.08
N LEU A 77 7.22 11.66 25.07
CA LEU A 77 7.96 12.39 26.11
C LEU A 77 7.56 13.87 26.12
N GLU A 78 7.52 14.52 24.97
CA GLU A 78 7.09 15.92 24.84
C GLU A 78 5.67 16.13 25.38
N MET A 79 4.74 15.22 25.08
CA MET A 79 3.39 15.25 25.64
C MET A 79 3.38 15.11 27.17
N ILE A 80 4.14 14.18 27.72
CA ILE A 80 4.25 13.96 29.18
C ILE A 80 4.77 15.22 29.87
N ASP A 81 5.80 15.85 29.30
CA ASP A 81 6.38 17.07 29.86
C ASP A 81 5.39 18.23 29.78
N LEU A 82 4.67 18.39 28.67
CA LEU A 82 3.58 19.38 28.59
C LEU A 82 2.47 19.13 29.61
N TYR A 83 2.07 17.88 29.85
CA TYR A 83 1.09 17.57 30.89
C TYR A 83 1.58 17.97 32.29
N ARG A 84 2.86 17.72 32.60
CA ARG A 84 3.47 18.14 33.87
C ARG A 84 3.49 19.65 34.00
N SER A 85 3.97 20.37 32.97
CA SER A 85 4.00 21.83 32.95
C SER A 85 2.61 22.45 33.08
N ILE A 86 1.61 21.89 32.40
CA ILE A 86 0.21 22.32 32.53
C ILE A 86 -0.27 22.14 33.97
N SER A 87 -0.01 20.98 34.60
CA SER A 87 -0.44 20.74 35.98
C SER A 87 0.22 21.71 36.97
N THR A 88 1.49 22.04 36.79
CA THR A 88 2.18 23.01 37.65
C THR A 88 1.65 24.42 37.46
N LEU A 89 1.44 24.85 36.21
CA LEU A 89 0.89 26.16 35.87
C LEU A 89 -0.55 26.32 36.37
N GLU A 90 -1.36 25.27 36.31
CA GLU A 90 -2.73 25.30 36.87
C GLU A 90 -2.72 25.50 38.38
N ARG A 91 -1.81 24.86 39.11
CA ARG A 91 -1.66 25.07 40.57
C ARG A 91 -1.18 26.48 40.89
N GLN A 92 -0.23 27.00 40.11
CA GLN A 92 0.28 28.36 40.27
C GLN A 92 -0.80 29.40 39.99
N HIS A 93 -1.54 29.25 38.88
CA HIS A 93 -2.61 30.16 38.52
C HIS A 93 -3.76 30.15 39.55
N LYS A 94 -4.11 28.98 40.11
CA LYS A 94 -5.09 28.91 41.21
C LYS A 94 -4.67 29.70 42.46
N ARG A 95 -3.36 29.83 42.72
CA ARG A 95 -2.82 30.56 43.88
C ARG A 95 -2.62 32.04 43.59
N SER A 96 -2.08 32.40 42.43
CA SER A 96 -1.68 33.78 42.11
C SER A 96 -2.70 34.57 41.30
N GLN A 97 -3.60 33.90 40.57
CA GLN A 97 -4.57 34.48 39.64
C GLN A 97 -3.97 35.46 38.60
N LEU A 98 -2.67 35.35 38.32
CA LEU A 98 -1.96 36.24 37.39
C LEU A 98 -2.31 35.94 35.93
N ASN A 99 -2.54 37.00 35.16
CA ASN A 99 -2.82 36.93 33.71
C ASN A 99 -1.63 36.39 32.89
N ALA A 100 -0.40 36.64 33.32
CA ALA A 100 0.80 36.10 32.66
C ALA A 100 0.83 34.56 32.69
N VAL A 101 0.58 33.97 33.86
CA VAL A 101 0.51 32.50 34.05
C VAL A 101 -0.62 31.88 33.23
N TYR A 102 -1.75 32.60 33.09
CA TYR A 102 -2.84 32.16 32.23
C TYR A 102 -2.46 32.13 30.75
N GLY A 103 -1.71 33.13 30.28
CA GLY A 103 -1.18 33.18 28.91
C GLY A 103 -0.29 31.98 28.59
N GLU A 104 0.66 31.67 29.48
CA GLU A 104 1.53 30.49 29.34
C GLU A 104 0.73 29.18 29.35
N LEU A 105 -0.23 29.04 30.27
CA LEU A 105 -1.10 27.87 30.34
C LEU A 105 -1.87 27.64 29.03
N LYS A 106 -2.41 28.72 28.44
CA LYS A 106 -3.12 28.67 27.16
C LYS A 106 -2.20 28.22 26.03
N GLU A 107 -0.96 28.72 26.02
CA GLU A 107 0.05 28.35 25.03
C GLU A 107 0.46 26.88 25.14
N HIS A 108 0.71 26.37 26.36
CA HIS A 108 1.00 24.95 26.56
C HIS A 108 -0.16 24.04 26.15
N ARG A 109 -1.41 24.45 26.44
CA ARG A 109 -2.61 23.72 25.98
C ARG A 109 -2.74 23.72 24.45
N ARG A 110 -2.40 24.83 23.79
CA ARG A 110 -2.36 24.92 22.31
C ARG A 110 -1.35 23.94 21.75
N LYS A 111 -0.10 23.96 22.26
CA LYS A 111 0.97 23.04 21.86
C LYS A 111 0.54 21.57 22.04
N LEU A 112 -0.06 21.23 23.19
CA LEU A 112 -0.56 19.89 23.45
C LEU A 112 -1.63 19.46 22.44
N LYS A 113 -2.58 20.34 22.11
CA LYS A 113 -3.60 20.07 21.09
C LYS A 113 -2.97 19.81 19.72
N ASP A 114 -1.95 20.57 19.35
CA ASP A 114 -1.23 20.40 18.09
C ASP A 114 -0.50 19.05 18.03
N LEU A 115 0.13 18.60 19.13
CA LEU A 115 0.76 17.28 19.21
C LEU A 115 -0.25 16.14 19.12
N ILE A 116 -1.40 16.25 19.79
CA ILE A 116 -2.50 15.28 19.69
C ILE A 116 -2.98 15.19 18.23
N MET A 117 -3.16 16.33 17.56
CA MET A 117 -3.54 16.36 16.15
C MET A 117 -2.50 15.65 15.27
N LYS A 118 -1.20 15.94 15.46
CA LYS A 118 -0.10 15.28 14.75
C LYS A 118 -0.12 13.76 14.95
N ARG A 119 -0.36 13.28 16.18
CA ARG A 119 -0.47 11.85 16.50
C ARG A 119 -1.60 11.15 15.74
N HIS A 120 -2.74 11.82 15.56
CA HIS A 120 -3.91 11.25 14.91
C HIS A 120 -3.96 11.49 13.38
N LEU A 121 -3.08 12.34 12.84
CA LEU A 121 -3.04 12.71 11.43
C LEU A 121 -3.05 11.49 10.50
N ARG A 122 -2.24 10.46 10.80
CA ARG A 122 -2.18 9.21 10.01
C ARG A 122 -3.54 8.50 9.95
N SER A 123 -4.27 8.46 11.08
CA SER A 123 -5.58 7.83 11.14
C SER A 123 -6.59 8.60 10.28
N VAL A 124 -6.54 9.94 10.37
CA VAL A 124 -7.38 10.84 9.58
C VAL A 124 -7.10 10.73 8.08
N GLN A 125 -5.82 10.69 7.68
CA GLN A 125 -5.45 10.49 6.28
C GLN A 125 -5.92 9.14 5.77
N ARG A 126 -5.81 8.09 6.60
CA ARG A 126 -6.28 6.74 6.25
C ARG A 126 -7.79 6.70 6.05
N THR A 127 -8.57 7.30 6.94
CA THR A 127 -10.02 7.38 6.77
C THR A 127 -10.37 8.20 5.52
N LYS A 128 -9.72 9.33 5.28
CA LYS A 128 -9.89 10.11 4.03
C LYS A 128 -9.62 9.28 2.78
N GLY A 129 -8.51 8.55 2.73
CA GLY A 129 -8.17 7.68 1.60
C GLY A 129 -9.17 6.54 1.43
N PHE A 130 -9.63 5.94 2.54
CA PHE A 130 -10.70 4.95 2.50
C PHE A 130 -11.99 5.52 1.90
N TYR A 131 -12.44 6.68 2.38
CA TYR A 131 -13.61 7.37 1.84
C TYR A 131 -13.42 7.73 0.37
N TYR A 132 -12.27 8.25 -0.04
CA TYR A 132 -11.99 8.57 -1.44
C TYR A 132 -12.17 7.34 -2.35
N VAL A 133 -11.60 6.19 -1.97
CA VAL A 133 -11.70 4.95 -2.74
C VAL A 133 -13.14 4.40 -2.75
N HIS A 134 -13.91 4.61 -1.67
CA HIS A 134 -15.21 3.96 -1.47
C HIS A 134 -16.42 4.89 -1.70
N ALA A 135 -16.23 6.21 -1.82
CA ALA A 135 -17.32 7.19 -1.93
C ALA A 135 -18.23 6.91 -3.13
N ASN A 136 -17.64 6.62 -4.30
CA ASN A 136 -18.39 6.32 -5.52
C ASN A 136 -18.74 4.83 -5.67
N LYS A 137 -18.43 3.96 -4.68
CA LYS A 137 -18.75 2.53 -4.79
C LYS A 137 -20.23 2.26 -4.64
N GLY A 138 -20.96 3.05 -3.83
CA GLY A 138 -22.42 2.97 -3.73
C GLY A 138 -23.08 3.22 -5.08
N GLY A 139 -22.74 4.34 -5.74
CA GLY A 139 -23.21 4.64 -7.09
C GLY A 139 -22.78 3.60 -8.13
N LYS A 140 -21.55 3.07 -8.05
CA LYS A 140 -21.08 2.00 -8.96
C LYS A 140 -21.83 0.68 -8.76
N TYR A 141 -22.12 0.30 -7.52
CA TYR A 141 -22.89 -0.89 -7.19
C TYR A 141 -24.35 -0.73 -7.63
N LEU A 142 -24.97 0.41 -7.32
CA LEU A 142 -26.31 0.75 -7.78
C LEU A 142 -26.39 0.78 -9.32
N ALA A 143 -25.41 1.37 -10.01
CA ALA A 143 -25.35 1.37 -11.46
C ALA A 143 -25.20 -0.05 -12.04
N ARG A 144 -24.51 -0.97 -11.35
CA ARG A 144 -24.47 -2.39 -11.75
C ARG A 144 -25.81 -3.08 -11.52
N LEU A 145 -26.48 -2.82 -10.40
CA LEU A 145 -27.82 -3.35 -10.12
C LEU A 145 -28.83 -2.86 -11.18
N LEU A 146 -28.81 -1.56 -11.49
CA LEU A 146 -29.68 -0.95 -12.51
C LEU A 146 -29.40 -1.46 -13.92
N LYS A 147 -28.13 -1.74 -14.26
CA LYS A 147 -27.76 -2.32 -15.55
C LYS A 147 -28.19 -3.79 -15.70
N GLY A 148 -28.64 -4.43 -14.62
CA GLY A 148 -28.93 -5.86 -14.60
C GLY A 148 -27.67 -6.72 -14.78
N PRO A 149 -27.82 -8.06 -14.85
CA PRO A 149 -26.73 -8.91 -15.27
C PRO A 149 -26.32 -8.50 -16.68
N LEU A 150 -25.11 -7.97 -16.84
CA LEU A 150 -24.49 -7.83 -18.16
C LEU A 150 -24.59 -9.21 -18.83
N PRO A 151 -25.01 -9.32 -20.11
CA PRO A 151 -24.82 -10.57 -20.82
C PRO A 151 -23.34 -10.92 -20.63
N HIS A 152 -23.09 -12.12 -20.11
CA HIS A 152 -21.75 -12.63 -19.87
C HIS A 152 -20.91 -12.25 -21.11
N ARG A 153 -19.64 -11.83 -20.94
CA ARG A 153 -18.71 -11.57 -22.05
C ARG A 153 -18.35 -12.88 -22.79
N GLN A 154 -19.35 -13.70 -23.03
CA GLN A 154 -19.32 -14.91 -23.80
C GLN A 154 -19.26 -14.46 -25.26
N ILE A 155 -18.18 -14.86 -25.93
CA ILE A 155 -18.06 -14.70 -27.37
C ILE A 155 -19.11 -15.63 -27.98
N CYS A 156 -20.27 -15.07 -28.33
CA CYS A 156 -21.38 -15.88 -28.82
C CYS A 156 -21.08 -16.47 -30.20
N LYS A 157 -20.24 -15.79 -31.01
CA LYS A 157 -19.88 -16.17 -32.38
C LYS A 157 -18.51 -15.59 -32.76
N ILE A 158 -17.72 -16.32 -33.55
CA ILE A 158 -16.50 -15.78 -34.20
C ILE A 158 -16.56 -16.03 -35.72
N ARG A 159 -15.78 -15.24 -36.46
CA ARG A 159 -15.50 -15.49 -37.88
C ARG A 159 -14.30 -16.41 -37.99
N LEU A 160 -14.47 -17.55 -38.67
CA LEU A 160 -13.39 -18.49 -38.98
C LEU A 160 -12.50 -17.93 -40.10
N ALA A 161 -11.31 -18.50 -40.27
CA ALA A 161 -10.42 -18.20 -41.40
C ALA A 161 -11.08 -18.42 -42.78
N SER A 162 -12.09 -19.31 -42.86
CA SER A 162 -12.91 -19.56 -44.06
C SER A 162 -13.92 -18.44 -44.38
N GLY A 163 -14.07 -17.44 -43.50
CA GLY A 163 -15.02 -16.34 -43.65
C GLY A 163 -16.41 -16.60 -43.04
N GLU A 164 -16.72 -17.84 -42.65
CA GLU A 164 -17.98 -18.23 -42.02
C GLU A 164 -18.06 -17.80 -40.55
N VAL A 165 -19.26 -17.44 -40.08
CA VAL A 165 -19.51 -17.06 -38.68
C VAL A 165 -20.09 -18.24 -37.91
N SER A 166 -19.35 -18.78 -36.94
CA SER A 166 -19.76 -19.95 -36.16
C SER A 166 -20.09 -19.61 -34.70
N PRO A 167 -21.26 -20.05 -34.19
CA PRO A 167 -21.61 -19.96 -32.77
C PRO A 167 -21.08 -21.12 -31.90
N PHE A 168 -20.46 -22.14 -32.50
CA PHE A 168 -20.11 -23.37 -31.78
C PHE A 168 -18.85 -23.22 -30.92
N PRO A 169 -18.89 -23.53 -29.60
CA PRO A 169 -17.74 -23.35 -28.70
C PRO A 169 -16.47 -24.09 -29.11
N GLN A 170 -16.60 -25.30 -29.66
CA GLN A 170 -15.46 -26.11 -30.10
C GLN A 170 -14.71 -25.47 -31.27
N LYS A 171 -15.46 -24.93 -32.24
CA LYS A 171 -14.88 -24.20 -33.37
C LYS A 171 -14.22 -22.90 -32.90
N ILE A 172 -14.83 -22.23 -31.92
CA ILE A 172 -14.25 -21.03 -31.30
C ILE A 172 -12.89 -21.34 -30.65
N ALA A 173 -12.82 -22.38 -29.84
CA ALA A 173 -11.57 -22.79 -29.18
C ALA A 173 -10.47 -23.18 -30.18
N GLY A 174 -10.83 -23.89 -31.27
CA GLY A 174 -9.88 -24.29 -32.32
C GLY A 174 -9.27 -23.11 -33.07
N GLU A 175 -10.08 -22.11 -33.43
CA GLU A 175 -9.58 -20.89 -34.07
C GLU A 175 -8.72 -20.04 -33.12
N PHE A 176 -9.08 -19.95 -31.84
CA PHE A 176 -8.23 -19.28 -30.85
C PHE A 176 -6.89 -19.98 -30.66
N ARG A 177 -6.90 -21.32 -30.66
CA ARG A 177 -5.69 -22.14 -30.59
C ARG A 177 -4.78 -21.87 -31.78
N THR A 178 -5.30 -21.99 -33.00
CA THR A 178 -4.51 -21.75 -34.23
C THR A 178 -4.02 -20.31 -34.32
N PHE A 179 -4.84 -19.32 -33.97
CA PHE A 179 -4.41 -17.93 -33.88
C PHE A 179 -3.25 -17.74 -32.88
N SER A 180 -3.35 -18.33 -31.69
CA SER A 180 -2.32 -18.20 -30.64
C SER A 180 -1.04 -18.92 -31.04
N GLU A 181 -1.14 -20.12 -31.61
CA GLU A 181 -0.01 -20.86 -32.20
C GLU A 181 0.67 -19.99 -33.26
N ASN A 182 -0.07 -19.43 -34.22
CA ASN A 182 0.50 -18.55 -35.24
C ASN A 182 1.15 -17.28 -34.65
N LEU A 183 0.55 -16.69 -33.62
CA LEU A 183 1.05 -15.46 -33.00
C LEU A 183 2.36 -15.69 -32.24
N TYR A 184 2.50 -16.83 -31.56
CA TYR A 184 3.67 -17.16 -30.76
C TYR A 184 4.71 -18.02 -31.51
N ASN A 185 4.37 -18.62 -32.65
CA ASN A 185 5.31 -19.33 -33.53
C ASN A 185 6.15 -18.39 -34.42
N LEU A 186 5.95 -17.08 -34.33
CA LEU A 186 6.73 -16.08 -35.06
C LEU A 186 7.95 -15.59 -34.25
N TYR A 187 8.80 -16.51 -33.79
CA TYR A 187 10.23 -16.21 -33.54
C TYR A 187 11.05 -17.49 -33.30
N THR A 188 11.67 -18.01 -34.36
CA THR A 188 12.93 -18.76 -34.24
C THR A 188 13.93 -18.16 -35.24
N PRO A 189 14.92 -17.37 -34.79
CA PRO A 189 16.05 -17.03 -35.62
C PRO A 189 16.94 -18.26 -35.68
N ASN A 190 16.91 -18.91 -36.84
CA ASN A 190 17.84 -19.92 -37.30
C ASN A 190 17.71 -21.29 -36.63
N GLY A 191 17.53 -22.29 -37.49
CA GLY A 191 17.21 -23.65 -37.11
C GLY A 191 18.34 -24.31 -36.32
N ASP A 192 18.00 -24.70 -35.10
CA ASP A 192 18.41 -25.97 -34.53
C ASP A 192 17.19 -26.57 -33.85
N THR A 193 16.85 -27.79 -34.25
CA THR A 193 15.74 -28.57 -33.71
C THR A 193 16.03 -28.92 -32.25
N GLU A 194 15.36 -28.25 -31.32
CA GLU A 194 15.18 -28.78 -29.97
C GLU A 194 13.69 -28.83 -29.67
N ALA A 195 13.18 -30.07 -29.62
CA ALA A 195 11.80 -30.37 -29.28
C ALA A 195 11.52 -29.95 -27.82
N ALA A 196 11.05 -28.71 -27.64
CA ALA A 196 10.51 -28.27 -26.37
C ALA A 196 9.16 -28.98 -26.13
N ARG A 197 9.23 -30.08 -25.39
CA ARG A 197 8.11 -30.70 -24.68
C ARG A 197 7.34 -29.62 -23.91
N ILE A 198 6.14 -29.29 -24.36
CA ILE A 198 5.11 -28.71 -23.49
C ILE A 198 4.20 -29.86 -23.08
N ASP A 199 4.71 -30.72 -22.20
CA ASP A 199 3.89 -31.61 -21.41
C ASP A 199 4.19 -31.32 -19.94
N THR A 200 3.12 -31.16 -19.16
CA THR A 200 3.06 -30.75 -17.74
C THR A 200 3.23 -29.22 -17.56
N VAL A 201 2.26 -28.44 -17.07
CA VAL A 201 1.46 -28.61 -15.85
C VAL A 201 0.21 -27.73 -15.97
N LEU A 202 -0.99 -28.30 -15.83
CA LEU A 202 -2.13 -27.68 -15.13
C LEU A 202 -2.98 -28.83 -14.56
N PRO A 203 -3.05 -29.00 -13.22
CA PRO A 203 -3.95 -29.97 -12.62
C PRO A 203 -5.39 -29.44 -12.66
N VAL A 204 -6.33 -30.39 -12.73
CA VAL A 204 -7.78 -30.22 -12.53
C VAL A 204 -8.08 -29.56 -11.19
#